data_AF-A0A1B8FXF0-F1
#
_entry.id   AF-A0A1B8FXF0-F1
#
_cell.length_a   1.000
_cell.length_b   1.000
_cell.length_c   1.000
_cell.angle_alpha   90.00
_cell.angle_beta   90.00
_cell.angle_gamma   90.00
#
_symmetry.space_group_name_H-M   'P 1'
#
loop_
_entity.id
_entity.type
_entity.pdbx_description
1 polymer ?
#
loop_
_entity_poly.entity_id
_entity_poly.type
_entity_poly.pdbx_seq_one_letter_code
_entity_poly.pdbx_strand_id
1 'polypeptide(L)'
;MDTKSSRTRKIAQKPAQKATIKDDAKLAHKAANKDDAKPGRKASNRDDVKPGQKAAANKEEAKPPSPEPPQTLLVDKEEINLIDIRATGDILLDVTFTNSHSTRTILALNSALPPRLSPSSKTGLPSDRTLFRVRLETLTKTSAYFSRLLTDARFQEATKITSTFDALKARGVVPAEAQPAELPRVTITDDDDATHVAGRAPILADLLRILHSGDATSKLSIPYLAILAVMADRFDCAATVGRYVRGSKRVPWPQTYGTVSFASEELLRQKALVAWLLEDRVKFAAATKECVFRGSARWGGGGGMQSGQVGVWWDLPDGIEAELHYRRTCILHTIASLQSHFIRLYSSRDRQCKMFYDSSAACDSFQLGEMVKFFVNKGFFTFTSPLLVNEEDYPEPYDGDIENLITALRQCPSYQYDKNHAHCGLRTRLIPALDFIQAMLASGVGIDRGNWKAERPTTSWESVEGVEPFRLTKIVATDSRLKLEGFLTSSALSKRFFGAGSWDWTPEE
;
A
#
# COMPACT_ATOMS: atom_id res chain seq x y z
N MET A 1 -3.27 -20.17 71.39
CA MET A 1 -3.41 -19.96 69.94
C MET A 1 -4.51 -18.92 69.75
N ASP A 2 -4.06 -17.69 69.53
CA ASP A 2 -4.76 -16.39 69.50
C ASP A 2 -5.95 -16.38 68.52
N THR A 3 -7.18 -16.01 68.89
CA THR A 3 -7.82 -14.70 69.20
C THR A 3 -7.91 -13.67 68.07
N LYS A 4 -9.17 -13.30 67.77
CA LYS A 4 -9.68 -12.18 66.98
C LYS A 4 -8.97 -10.84 67.28
N SER A 5 -8.82 -9.97 66.27
CA SER A 5 -8.96 -8.52 66.48
C SER A 5 -9.25 -7.73 65.20
N SER A 6 -10.29 -6.91 65.31
CA SER A 6 -10.69 -5.79 64.47
C SER A 6 -9.72 -4.62 64.58
N ARG A 7 -9.69 -3.71 63.59
CA ARG A 7 -9.39 -2.26 63.74
C ARG A 7 -9.77 -1.51 62.45
N THR A 8 -10.92 -0.84 62.40
CA THR A 8 -11.21 0.58 62.75
C THR A 8 -11.07 1.58 61.60
N ARG A 9 -12.20 2.24 61.34
CA ARG A 9 -12.39 3.52 60.63
C ARG A 9 -11.40 4.60 61.07
N LYS A 10 -10.97 5.43 60.12
CA LYS A 10 -10.74 6.86 60.37
C LYS A 10 -11.63 7.69 59.44
N ILE A 11 -12.43 8.53 60.09
CA ILE A 11 -13.22 9.63 59.53
C ILE A 11 -12.29 10.86 59.51
N ALA A 12 -12.25 11.59 58.39
CA ALA A 12 -11.91 13.01 58.32
C ALA A 12 -12.64 13.56 57.08
N GLN A 13 -13.84 14.09 57.27
CA GLN A 13 -14.15 15.53 57.32
C GLN A 13 -13.86 16.30 56.01
N LYS A 14 -14.97 16.68 55.37
CA LYS A 14 -15.13 17.76 54.38
C LYS A 14 -14.58 19.09 54.92
N PRO A 15 -14.23 20.02 54.02
CA PRO A 15 -15.15 21.14 53.74
C PRO A 15 -15.42 21.24 52.23
N ALA A 16 -16.65 21.35 51.72
CA ALA A 16 -17.60 22.45 51.86
C ALA A 16 -17.03 23.79 51.40
N GLN A 17 -17.09 24.07 50.09
CA GLN A 17 -17.39 25.40 49.59
C GLN A 17 -18.49 25.30 48.52
N LYS A 18 -19.63 25.89 48.88
CA LYS A 18 -20.80 26.14 48.04
C LYS A 18 -21.02 27.65 48.11
N ALA A 19 -20.92 28.33 46.98
CA ALA A 19 -21.61 29.58 46.66
C ALA A 19 -21.67 29.62 45.11
N THR A 20 -22.76 29.31 44.42
CA THR A 20 -24.02 30.08 44.22
C THR A 20 -23.81 31.56 44.00
N ILE A 21 -24.45 32.28 43.06
CA ILE A 21 -25.44 32.12 41.97
C ILE A 21 -25.47 33.56 41.35
N LYS A 22 -25.94 33.70 40.10
CA LYS A 22 -26.59 34.89 39.47
C LYS A 22 -25.79 35.53 38.34
N ASP A 23 -26.37 35.93 37.22
CA ASP A 23 -27.76 35.83 36.70
C ASP A 23 -27.69 36.15 35.19
N ASP A 24 -28.59 35.50 34.45
CA ASP A 24 -29.39 36.01 33.32
C ASP A 24 -28.88 37.12 32.39
N ALA A 25 -28.99 36.90 31.08
CA ALA A 25 -30.15 37.41 30.33
C ALA A 25 -30.15 36.98 28.84
N LYS A 26 -31.36 36.61 28.40
CA LYS A 26 -31.81 36.28 27.03
C LYS A 26 -31.82 37.51 26.09
N LEU A 27 -31.88 37.20 24.78
CA LEU A 27 -32.87 37.62 23.74
C LEU A 27 -32.15 37.79 22.38
N ALA A 28 -32.37 37.01 21.32
CA ALA A 28 -33.56 36.71 20.52
C ALA A 28 -33.72 37.59 19.24
N HIS A 29 -33.84 36.88 18.10
CA HIS A 29 -34.57 37.17 16.85
C HIS A 29 -34.16 38.28 15.86
N LYS A 30 -33.86 37.86 14.60
CA LYS A 30 -34.64 38.06 13.34
C LYS A 30 -33.70 37.82 12.14
N ALA A 31 -33.89 36.83 11.26
CA ALA A 31 -34.89 36.68 10.19
C ALA A 31 -34.77 37.73 9.06
N ALA A 32 -34.34 37.30 7.86
CA ALA A 32 -34.87 37.74 6.57
C ALA A 32 -34.40 36.84 5.42
N ASN A 33 -35.38 36.30 4.68
CA ASN A 33 -35.31 35.65 3.36
C ASN A 33 -34.68 36.55 2.28
N LYS A 34 -34.08 35.97 1.23
CA LYS A 34 -34.69 35.95 -0.12
C LYS A 34 -33.91 35.13 -1.15
N ASP A 35 -34.68 34.49 -2.02
CA ASP A 35 -34.37 33.74 -3.22
C ASP A 35 -33.59 34.53 -4.29
N ASP A 36 -32.77 33.85 -5.10
CA ASP A 36 -33.06 33.49 -6.50
C ASP A 36 -31.83 33.37 -7.43
N ALA A 37 -31.93 32.37 -8.31
CA ALA A 37 -31.45 32.25 -9.69
C ALA A 37 -29.95 32.16 -10.06
N LYS A 38 -29.68 31.12 -10.87
CA LYS A 38 -28.44 30.79 -11.62
C LYS A 38 -28.56 31.32 -13.08
N PRO A 39 -27.61 31.08 -14.01
CA PRO A 39 -26.70 32.08 -14.58
C PRO A 39 -26.92 32.36 -16.08
N GLY A 40 -26.32 33.44 -16.60
CA GLY A 40 -26.32 33.78 -18.02
C GLY A 40 -24.93 34.15 -18.54
N ARG A 41 -24.46 33.41 -19.57
CA ARG A 41 -23.24 33.62 -20.34
C ARG A 41 -23.13 35.04 -20.93
N LYS A 42 -21.91 35.56 -21.07
CA LYS A 42 -21.49 36.28 -22.29
C LYS A 42 -19.97 36.37 -22.42
N ALA A 43 -19.52 36.06 -23.63
CA ALA A 43 -18.17 36.22 -24.12
C ALA A 43 -17.88 37.68 -24.50
N SER A 44 -16.61 38.09 -24.41
CA SER A 44 -16.02 39.04 -25.35
C SER A 44 -14.50 39.07 -25.19
N ASN A 45 -13.80 38.78 -26.28
CA ASN A 45 -12.40 39.11 -26.54
C ASN A 45 -12.08 40.58 -26.23
N ARG A 46 -10.84 40.84 -25.83
CA ARG A 46 -10.12 42.05 -26.24
C ARG A 46 -8.61 41.86 -26.13
N ASP A 47 -7.96 42.16 -27.25
CA ASP A 47 -6.53 42.24 -27.46
C ASP A 47 -5.87 43.38 -26.67
N ASP A 48 -4.58 43.13 -26.39
CA ASP A 48 -3.43 44.04 -26.30
C ASP A 48 -3.59 45.44 -25.69
N VAL A 49 -2.82 45.69 -24.61
CA VAL A 49 -1.84 46.79 -24.51
C VAL A 49 -0.84 46.48 -23.38
N LYS A 50 0.46 46.48 -23.71
CA LYS A 50 1.61 46.48 -22.79
C LYS A 50 1.75 47.86 -22.14
N PRO A 51 2.20 47.98 -20.88
CA PRO A 51 3.47 48.68 -20.71
C PRO A 51 4.33 48.19 -19.53
N GLY A 52 5.63 48.51 -19.62
CA GLY A 52 6.41 48.86 -18.43
C GLY A 52 7.48 47.87 -18.00
N GLN A 53 8.68 48.02 -18.58
CA GLN A 53 9.92 47.54 -17.97
C GLN A 53 10.14 48.22 -16.61
N LYS A 54 10.46 47.43 -15.58
CA LYS A 54 11.29 47.87 -14.45
C LYS A 54 12.32 46.79 -14.14
N ALA A 55 13.57 47.25 -14.07
CA ALA A 55 14.76 46.50 -13.79
C ALA A 55 14.71 45.77 -12.44
N ALA A 56 15.21 44.53 -12.42
CA ALA A 56 15.56 43.83 -11.20
C ALA A 56 16.92 43.14 -11.38
N ALA A 57 17.77 43.41 -10.40
CA ALA A 57 19.16 43.05 -10.22
C ALA A 57 19.54 41.61 -10.61
N ASN A 58 20.72 41.50 -11.25
CA ASN A 58 21.48 40.27 -11.38
C ASN A 58 21.73 39.65 -10.01
N LYS A 59 21.14 38.47 -9.78
CA LYS A 59 21.64 37.49 -8.82
C LYS A 59 22.12 36.32 -9.66
N GLU A 60 23.43 36.22 -9.80
CA GLU A 60 24.14 35.17 -10.53
C GLU A 60 23.91 33.86 -9.77
N GLU A 61 22.88 33.13 -10.19
CA GLU A 61 22.55 31.80 -9.68
C GLU A 61 23.42 30.81 -10.44
N ALA A 62 24.39 30.21 -9.74
CA ALA A 62 25.33 29.25 -10.30
C ALA A 62 24.58 28.11 -10.99
N LYS A 63 24.76 28.03 -12.32
CA LYS A 63 24.24 26.97 -13.17
C LYS A 63 24.74 25.60 -12.64
N PRO A 64 23.86 24.59 -12.49
CA PRO A 64 24.30 23.24 -12.15
C PRO A 64 25.31 22.74 -13.20
N PRO A 65 26.31 21.94 -12.81
CA PRO A 65 27.33 21.47 -13.73
C PRO A 65 26.68 20.72 -14.89
N SER A 66 27.04 21.15 -16.10
CA SER A 66 26.67 20.48 -17.35
C SER A 66 27.12 19.01 -17.26
N PRO A 67 26.32 18.03 -17.71
CA PRO A 67 26.76 16.64 -17.74
C PRO A 67 28.02 16.52 -18.60
N GLU A 68 29.05 15.89 -18.04
CA GLU A 68 30.28 15.53 -18.77
C GLU A 68 29.91 14.70 -20.00
N PRO A 69 30.61 14.87 -21.14
CA PRO A 69 30.33 14.09 -22.34
C PRO A 69 30.46 12.59 -22.03
N PRO A 70 29.57 11.74 -22.55
CA PRO A 70 29.61 10.30 -22.29
C PRO A 70 30.95 9.74 -22.78
N GLN A 71 31.69 9.11 -21.87
CA GLN A 71 32.91 8.40 -22.24
C GLN A 71 32.52 7.15 -23.03
N THR A 72 33.15 6.92 -24.17
CA THR A 72 32.96 5.73 -24.99
C THR A 72 34.25 4.94 -25.10
N LEU A 73 34.15 3.61 -25.13
CA LEU A 73 35.26 2.70 -25.35
C LEU A 73 35.00 1.88 -26.60
N LEU A 74 36.02 1.76 -27.44
CA LEU A 74 35.96 0.93 -28.63
C LEU A 74 36.27 -0.52 -28.24
N VAL A 75 35.24 -1.35 -28.32
CA VAL A 75 35.25 -2.75 -27.90
C VAL A 75 34.66 -3.57 -29.03
N ASP A 76 35.38 -4.60 -29.49
CA ASP A 76 34.89 -5.52 -30.54
C ASP A 76 34.48 -4.80 -31.86
N LYS A 77 35.07 -3.62 -32.14
CA LYS A 77 34.76 -2.69 -33.26
C LYS A 77 33.47 -1.88 -33.11
N GLU A 78 32.87 -1.89 -31.92
CA GLU A 78 31.71 -1.07 -31.55
C GLU A 78 32.11 -0.03 -30.50
N GLU A 79 31.55 1.19 -30.58
CA GLU A 79 31.71 2.19 -29.52
C GLU A 79 30.65 1.96 -28.44
N ILE A 80 31.10 1.58 -27.24
CA ILE A 80 30.24 1.23 -26.11
C ILE A 80 30.33 2.31 -25.05
N ASN A 81 29.19 2.68 -24.46
CA ASN A 81 29.13 3.64 -23.36
C ASN A 81 29.86 3.11 -22.13
N LEU A 82 30.79 3.91 -21.60
CA LEU A 82 31.47 3.68 -20.33
C LEU A 82 30.90 4.60 -19.26
N ILE A 83 30.44 4.00 -18.16
CA ILE A 83 29.99 4.72 -16.97
C ILE A 83 30.98 4.45 -15.83
N ASP A 84 31.69 5.50 -15.44
CA ASP A 84 32.55 5.47 -14.26
C ASP A 84 31.71 5.55 -12.99
N ILE A 85 31.54 4.41 -12.32
CA ILE A 85 30.94 4.36 -10.98
C ILE A 85 31.98 4.83 -9.96
N ARG A 86 33.24 4.45 -10.18
CA ARG A 86 34.38 4.92 -9.41
C ARG A 86 35.58 5.06 -10.34
N ALA A 87 36.17 6.26 -10.40
CA ALA A 87 37.34 6.54 -11.23
C ALA A 87 38.53 5.62 -10.91
N THR A 88 38.67 5.19 -9.65
CA THR A 88 39.70 4.23 -9.20
C THR A 88 39.24 2.77 -9.28
N GLY A 89 38.29 2.44 -10.15
CA GLY A 89 37.82 1.08 -10.34
C GLY A 89 38.87 0.23 -11.06
N ASP A 90 38.96 -1.03 -10.66
CA ASP A 90 39.96 -2.02 -11.06
C ASP A 90 39.40 -3.10 -12.00
N ILE A 91 38.09 -3.10 -12.26
CA ILE A 91 37.42 -4.01 -13.20
C ILE A 91 36.35 -3.29 -14.03
N LEU A 92 36.01 -3.86 -15.18
CA LEU A 92 34.87 -3.44 -16.01
C LEU A 92 33.79 -4.52 -16.03
N LEU A 93 32.56 -4.15 -15.68
CA LEU A 93 31.38 -4.98 -15.92
C LEU A 93 30.81 -4.62 -17.31
N ASP A 94 30.77 -5.60 -18.20
CA ASP A 94 30.23 -5.48 -19.55
C ASP A 94 28.82 -6.05 -19.55
N VAL A 95 27.84 -5.16 -19.41
CA VAL A 95 26.45 -5.55 -19.19
C VAL A 95 25.64 -5.39 -20.47
N THR A 96 24.99 -6.48 -20.88
CA THR A 96 24.07 -6.51 -22.01
C THR A 96 22.64 -6.59 -21.49
N PHE A 97 21.84 -5.55 -21.74
CA PHE A 97 20.43 -5.45 -21.38
C PHE A 97 19.56 -6.02 -22.49
N THR A 98 19.03 -7.22 -22.29
CA THR A 98 18.04 -7.81 -23.20
C THR A 98 16.64 -7.31 -22.84
N ASN A 99 15.85 -7.02 -23.88
CA ASN A 99 14.49 -6.53 -23.76
C ASN A 99 13.55 -7.49 -24.51
N SER A 100 12.52 -7.97 -23.82
CA SER A 100 11.45 -8.77 -24.38
C SER A 100 10.60 -7.94 -25.33
N HIS A 101 9.82 -8.64 -26.17
CA HIS A 101 8.91 -7.99 -27.12
C HIS A 101 7.81 -7.15 -26.45
N SER A 102 7.55 -7.33 -25.15
CA SER A 102 6.50 -6.64 -24.39
C SER A 102 7.05 -5.68 -23.33
N THR A 103 8.07 -4.90 -23.66
CA THR A 103 8.67 -3.92 -22.73
C THR A 103 7.94 -2.57 -22.70
N ARG A 104 7.73 -2.06 -21.48
CA ARG A 104 7.28 -0.69 -21.20
C ARG A 104 8.48 0.20 -20.90
N THR A 105 8.32 1.51 -21.04
CA THR A 105 9.28 2.46 -20.45
C THR A 105 8.88 2.76 -19.01
N ILE A 106 9.80 3.26 -18.19
CA ILE A 106 9.50 3.71 -16.81
C ILE A 106 8.39 4.78 -16.82
N LEU A 107 8.35 5.65 -17.83
CA LEU A 107 7.28 6.64 -17.97
C LEU A 107 5.92 5.98 -18.22
N ALA A 108 5.89 4.93 -19.04
CA ALA A 108 4.68 4.17 -19.33
C ALA A 108 4.13 3.39 -18.12
N LEU A 109 4.95 3.10 -17.10
CA LEU A 109 4.47 2.52 -15.82
C LEU A 109 3.48 3.42 -15.08
N ASN A 110 3.50 4.73 -15.33
CA ASN A 110 2.56 5.67 -14.71
C ASN A 110 1.22 5.77 -15.45
N SER A 111 1.01 4.98 -16.50
CA SER A 111 -0.23 4.95 -17.30
C SER A 111 -1.37 4.25 -16.55
N ALA A 112 -2.56 4.86 -16.56
CA ALA A 112 -3.79 4.26 -16.04
C ALA A 112 -4.30 3.06 -16.87
N LEU A 113 -3.78 2.86 -18.07
CA LEU A 113 -4.13 1.76 -18.96
C LEU A 113 -3.21 0.55 -18.74
N PRO A 114 -3.75 -0.68 -18.80
CA PRO A 114 -2.95 -1.90 -18.75
C PRO A 114 -2.04 -2.04 -19.97
N PRO A 115 -0.97 -2.86 -19.90
CA PRO A 115 0.04 -2.97 -20.94
C PRO A 115 -0.52 -3.17 -22.36
N ARG A 116 -1.52 -4.04 -22.53
CA ARG A 116 -2.18 -4.32 -23.83
C ARG A 116 -2.91 -3.12 -24.43
N LEU A 117 -3.42 -2.24 -23.57
CA LEU A 117 -4.18 -1.07 -23.99
C LEU A 117 -3.30 0.19 -24.01
N SER A 118 -2.07 0.09 -23.52
CA SER A 118 -1.15 1.23 -23.47
C SER A 118 -0.55 1.48 -24.86
N PRO A 119 -0.72 2.69 -25.44
CA PRO A 119 -0.17 3.01 -26.76
C PRO A 119 1.37 3.12 -26.77
N SER A 120 2.01 3.03 -25.61
CA SER A 120 3.47 3.17 -25.43
C SER A 120 4.20 1.84 -25.27
N SER A 121 3.55 0.68 -25.34
CA SER A 121 4.25 -0.61 -25.40
C SER A 121 5.01 -0.69 -26.73
N LYS A 122 6.32 -0.46 -26.70
CA LYS A 122 7.16 -0.52 -27.89
C LYS A 122 7.62 -1.95 -28.08
N THR A 123 7.33 -2.53 -29.23
CA THR A 123 7.85 -3.86 -29.60
C THR A 123 9.33 -3.74 -29.96
N GLY A 124 10.20 -4.40 -29.19
CA GLY A 124 11.61 -4.61 -29.53
C GLY A 124 12.49 -3.36 -29.48
N LEU A 125 12.76 -2.83 -28.28
CA LEU A 125 13.93 -1.96 -28.12
C LEU A 125 15.21 -2.80 -28.32
N PRO A 126 16.21 -2.30 -29.06
CA PRO A 126 17.47 -3.01 -29.23
C PRO A 126 18.13 -3.25 -27.87
N SER A 127 18.92 -4.33 -27.81
CA SER A 127 19.75 -4.62 -26.65
C SER A 127 20.69 -3.45 -26.41
N ASP A 128 20.73 -2.95 -25.17
CA ASP A 128 21.65 -1.89 -24.77
C ASP A 128 22.88 -2.54 -24.14
N ARG A 129 24.08 -2.16 -24.55
CA ARG A 129 25.34 -2.68 -23.98
C ARG A 129 26.07 -1.52 -23.33
N THR A 130 26.44 -1.68 -22.07
CA THR A 130 27.08 -0.62 -21.28
C THR A 130 28.18 -1.19 -20.41
N LEU A 131 29.32 -0.50 -20.37
CA LEU A 131 30.46 -0.82 -19.53
C LEU A 131 30.38 -0.02 -18.23
N PHE A 132 30.56 -0.68 -17.09
CA PHE A 132 30.60 -0.04 -15.78
C PHE A 132 31.97 -0.26 -15.12
N ARG A 133 32.68 0.83 -14.84
CA ARG A 133 33.95 0.77 -14.11
C ARG A 133 33.68 0.77 -12.61
N VAL A 134 34.05 -0.33 -11.95
CA VAL A 134 33.73 -0.59 -10.54
C VAL A 134 34.94 -1.10 -9.78
N ARG A 135 34.85 -1.12 -8.45
CA ARG A 135 35.90 -1.63 -7.56
C ARG A 135 35.55 -3.02 -7.05
N LEU A 136 36.35 -4.03 -7.39
CA LEU A 136 36.19 -5.43 -7.05
C LEU A 136 36.01 -5.64 -5.54
N GLU A 137 36.90 -5.05 -4.73
CA GLU A 137 36.87 -5.19 -3.28
C GLU A 137 35.56 -4.65 -2.66
N THR A 138 35.02 -3.56 -3.19
CA THR A 138 33.77 -2.97 -2.67
C THR A 138 32.57 -3.80 -3.10
N LEU A 139 32.56 -4.23 -4.36
CA LEU A 139 31.47 -5.00 -4.93
C LEU A 139 31.30 -6.37 -4.24
N THR A 140 32.41 -7.08 -4.00
CA THR A 140 32.42 -8.39 -3.33
C THR A 140 32.03 -8.31 -1.85
N LYS A 141 32.28 -7.18 -1.16
CA LYS A 141 31.83 -6.97 0.23
C LYS A 141 30.35 -6.68 0.35
N THR A 142 29.74 -6.09 -0.67
CA THR A 142 28.36 -5.57 -0.63
C THR A 142 27.33 -6.46 -1.33
N SER A 143 27.79 -7.45 -2.10
CA SER A 143 26.98 -8.41 -2.85
C SER A 143 27.59 -9.81 -2.78
N ALA A 144 26.83 -10.78 -2.30
CA ALA A 144 27.28 -12.17 -2.27
C ALA A 144 27.30 -12.81 -3.68
N TYR A 145 26.45 -12.35 -4.59
CA TYR A 145 26.49 -12.72 -6.00
C TYR A 145 27.85 -12.38 -6.62
N PHE A 146 28.28 -11.12 -6.51
CA PHE A 146 29.56 -10.68 -7.07
C PHE A 146 30.76 -11.27 -6.32
N SER A 147 30.64 -11.52 -5.01
CA SER A 147 31.64 -12.28 -4.26
C SER A 147 31.90 -13.63 -4.92
N ARG A 148 30.86 -14.42 -5.19
CA ARG A 148 31.01 -15.74 -5.82
C ARG A 148 31.50 -15.63 -7.27
N LEU A 149 30.87 -14.80 -8.09
CA LEU A 149 31.19 -14.69 -9.51
C LEU A 149 32.64 -14.23 -9.77
N LEU A 150 33.13 -13.27 -8.98
CA LEU A 150 34.38 -12.57 -9.27
C LEU A 150 35.59 -13.11 -8.51
N THR A 151 35.40 -13.94 -7.47
CA THR A 151 36.51 -14.45 -6.64
C THR A 151 36.65 -15.97 -6.62
N ASP A 152 35.59 -16.72 -6.95
CA ASP A 152 35.64 -18.18 -6.93
C ASP A 152 36.21 -18.72 -8.24
N ALA A 153 37.33 -19.44 -8.14
CA ALA A 153 38.06 -20.00 -9.28
C ALA A 153 37.25 -21.00 -10.11
N ARG A 154 36.10 -21.49 -9.61
CA ARG A 154 35.17 -22.31 -10.40
C ARG A 154 34.54 -21.55 -11.56
N PHE A 155 34.52 -20.21 -11.48
CA PHE A 155 34.02 -19.34 -12.54
C PHE A 155 35.16 -18.88 -13.45
N GLN A 156 34.89 -18.86 -14.76
CA GLN A 156 35.88 -18.42 -15.75
C GLN A 156 36.19 -16.93 -15.59
N GLU A 157 35.22 -16.16 -15.13
CA GLU A 157 35.29 -14.74 -14.83
C GLU A 157 36.40 -14.46 -13.79
N ALA A 158 36.41 -15.18 -12.67
CA ALA A 158 37.43 -15.02 -11.63
C ALA A 158 38.84 -15.38 -12.14
N THR A 159 38.95 -16.42 -12.96
CA THR A 159 40.22 -16.84 -13.56
C THR A 159 40.75 -15.77 -14.53
N LYS A 160 39.87 -15.20 -15.37
CA LYS A 160 40.20 -14.10 -16.29
C LYS A 160 40.65 -12.83 -15.55
N ILE A 161 39.99 -12.49 -14.44
CA ILE A 161 40.39 -11.35 -13.60
C ILE A 161 41.81 -11.57 -13.07
N THR A 162 42.07 -12.75 -12.50
CA THR A 162 43.38 -13.10 -11.93
C THR A 162 44.47 -13.03 -12.99
N SER A 163 44.27 -13.65 -14.16
CA SER A 163 45.26 -13.63 -15.24
C SER A 163 45.55 -12.22 -15.77
N THR A 164 44.53 -11.36 -15.83
CA THR A 164 44.69 -9.99 -16.30
C THR A 164 45.44 -9.14 -15.27
N PHE A 165 45.16 -9.32 -13.98
CA PHE A 165 45.90 -8.66 -12.91
C PHE A 165 47.36 -9.11 -12.86
N ASP A 166 47.65 -10.39 -13.09
CA ASP A 166 49.03 -10.87 -13.19
C ASP A 166 49.77 -10.23 -14.39
N ALA A 167 49.08 -10.08 -15.53
CA ALA A 167 49.64 -9.41 -16.71
C ALA A 167 49.89 -7.91 -16.47
N LEU A 168 48.98 -7.21 -15.79
CA LEU A 168 49.17 -5.79 -15.42
C LEU A 168 50.32 -5.63 -14.42
N LYS A 169 50.41 -6.53 -13.44
CA LYS A 169 51.50 -6.55 -12.46
C LYS A 169 52.85 -6.81 -13.12
N ALA A 170 52.92 -7.71 -14.09
CA ALA A 170 54.12 -7.96 -14.88
C ALA A 170 54.58 -6.73 -15.67
N ARG A 171 53.63 -5.86 -16.08
CA ARG A 171 53.90 -4.57 -16.73
C ARG A 171 54.19 -3.43 -15.75
N GLY A 172 54.10 -3.66 -14.43
CA GLY A 172 54.27 -2.62 -13.41
C GLY A 172 53.12 -1.61 -13.34
N VAL A 173 51.96 -1.91 -13.90
CA VAL A 173 50.79 -1.02 -13.90
C VAL A 173 49.87 -1.37 -12.73
N VAL A 174 49.48 -0.37 -11.94
CA VAL A 174 48.52 -0.54 -10.85
C VAL A 174 47.10 -0.57 -11.44
N PRO A 175 46.27 -1.61 -11.15
CA PRO A 175 44.93 -1.72 -11.73
C PRO A 175 44.02 -0.50 -11.50
N ALA A 176 44.16 0.19 -10.37
CA ALA A 176 43.36 1.39 -10.07
C ALA A 176 43.70 2.60 -10.97
N GLU A 177 44.91 2.63 -11.57
CA GLU A 177 45.41 3.71 -12.43
C GLU A 177 45.45 3.31 -13.90
N ALA A 178 45.18 2.04 -14.21
CA ALA A 178 45.18 1.52 -15.57
C ALA A 178 44.09 2.20 -16.42
N GLN A 179 44.36 2.28 -17.73
CA GLN A 179 43.35 2.72 -18.69
C GLN A 179 42.20 1.71 -18.75
N PRO A 180 40.94 2.16 -18.95
CA PRO A 180 39.80 1.25 -18.96
C PRO A 180 39.93 0.08 -19.95
N ALA A 181 40.57 0.29 -21.11
CA ALA A 181 40.79 -0.75 -22.11
C ALA A 181 41.71 -1.91 -21.66
N GLU A 182 42.51 -1.69 -20.61
CA GLU A 182 43.46 -2.68 -20.09
C GLU A 182 42.93 -3.45 -18.87
N LEU A 183 41.77 -3.03 -18.34
CA LEU A 183 41.15 -3.64 -17.18
C LEU A 183 40.49 -4.98 -17.53
N PRO A 184 40.42 -5.94 -16.58
CA PRO A 184 39.67 -7.16 -16.78
C PRO A 184 38.18 -6.85 -17.01
N ARG A 185 37.60 -7.51 -18.01
CA ARG A 185 36.21 -7.38 -18.41
C ARG A 185 35.40 -8.61 -18.03
N VAL A 186 34.25 -8.39 -17.41
CA VAL A 186 33.33 -9.44 -16.97
C VAL A 186 31.99 -9.23 -17.66
N THR A 187 31.58 -10.18 -18.49
CA THR A 187 30.31 -10.10 -19.22
C THR A 187 29.14 -10.53 -18.34
N ILE A 188 28.08 -9.73 -18.31
CA ILE A 188 26.86 -10.00 -17.56
C ILE A 188 25.66 -9.74 -18.49
N THR A 189 24.66 -10.61 -18.43
CA THR A 189 23.40 -10.41 -19.15
C THR A 189 22.29 -10.07 -18.15
N ASP A 190 21.55 -9.00 -18.43
CA ASP A 190 20.37 -8.60 -17.68
C ASP A 190 19.13 -8.59 -18.59
N ASP A 191 18.23 -9.52 -18.34
CA ASP A 191 16.90 -9.58 -18.97
C ASP A 191 15.86 -8.72 -18.25
N ASP A 192 14.78 -8.42 -18.96
CA ASP A 192 13.65 -7.65 -18.45
C ASP A 192 12.52 -8.52 -17.91
N ASP A 193 12.62 -9.85 -17.95
CA ASP A 193 11.52 -10.78 -17.71
C ASP A 193 10.78 -10.50 -16.39
N ALA A 194 11.51 -10.10 -15.35
CA ALA A 194 10.91 -9.78 -14.06
C ALA A 194 10.17 -8.43 -14.04
N THR A 195 10.60 -7.46 -14.85
CA THR A 195 10.09 -6.07 -14.74
C THR A 195 9.25 -5.64 -15.93
N HIS A 196 9.43 -6.28 -17.09
CA HIS A 196 8.94 -5.88 -18.41
C HIS A 196 9.19 -4.40 -18.71
N VAL A 197 10.34 -3.85 -18.28
CA VAL A 197 10.68 -2.44 -18.43
C VAL A 197 12.04 -2.27 -19.09
N ALA A 198 12.07 -1.54 -20.20
CA ALA A 198 13.31 -1.18 -20.89
C ALA A 198 14.01 0.04 -20.27
N GLY A 199 15.28 0.25 -20.63
CA GLY A 199 16.08 1.41 -20.16
C GLY A 199 16.59 1.26 -18.73
N ARG A 200 17.05 0.06 -18.37
CA ARG A 200 17.52 -0.29 -17.02
C ARG A 200 18.97 0.11 -16.73
N ALA A 201 19.76 0.46 -17.74
CA ALA A 201 21.15 0.92 -17.60
C ALA A 201 21.37 2.00 -16.52
N PRO A 202 20.61 3.12 -16.46
CA PRO A 202 20.78 4.12 -15.40
C PRO A 202 20.41 3.58 -14.00
N ILE A 203 19.51 2.60 -13.91
CA ILE A 203 19.13 1.98 -12.64
C ILE A 203 20.24 1.07 -12.13
N LEU A 204 20.86 0.28 -13.02
CA LEU A 204 22.05 -0.50 -12.67
C LEU A 204 23.21 0.42 -12.29
N ALA A 205 23.40 1.54 -12.99
CA ALA A 205 24.40 2.54 -12.62
C ALA A 205 24.18 3.04 -11.17
N ASP A 206 22.95 3.41 -10.82
CA ASP A 206 22.63 3.88 -9.48
C ASP A 206 22.72 2.76 -8.43
N LEU A 207 22.38 1.51 -8.77
CA LEU A 207 22.63 0.34 -7.92
C LEU A 207 24.13 0.25 -7.58
N LEU A 208 24.98 0.24 -8.61
CA LEU A 208 26.43 0.15 -8.44
C LEU A 208 26.99 1.33 -7.64
N ARG A 209 26.48 2.56 -7.84
CA ARG A 209 26.85 3.72 -7.01
C ARG A 209 26.50 3.51 -5.54
N ILE A 210 25.29 3.03 -5.25
CA ILE A 210 24.86 2.73 -3.88
C ILE A 210 25.77 1.69 -3.23
N LEU A 211 26.13 0.62 -3.95
CA LEU A 211 27.08 -0.38 -3.46
C LEU A 211 28.46 0.22 -3.16
N HIS A 212 28.86 1.26 -3.90
CA HIS A 212 30.10 1.99 -3.65
C HIS A 212 29.98 3.11 -2.60
N SER A 213 28.90 3.12 -1.80
CA SER A 213 28.60 4.18 -0.82
C SER A 213 28.43 5.56 -1.45
N GLY A 214 28.20 5.62 -2.75
CA GLY A 214 27.84 6.82 -3.49
C GLY A 214 26.33 7.04 -3.48
N ASP A 215 25.94 8.15 -4.07
CA ASP A 215 24.55 8.55 -4.19
C ASP A 215 23.98 8.21 -5.56
N ALA A 216 22.72 7.76 -5.59
CA ALA A 216 21.94 7.65 -6.81
C ALA A 216 21.79 9.03 -7.47
N THR A 217 22.00 9.05 -8.79
CA THR A 217 21.90 10.25 -9.64
C THR A 217 20.47 10.51 -10.10
N SER A 218 19.67 9.45 -10.24
CA SER A 218 18.28 9.53 -10.68
C SER A 218 17.34 9.92 -9.54
N LYS A 219 16.22 10.54 -9.89
CA LYS A 219 15.12 10.78 -8.95
C LYS A 219 14.47 9.44 -8.57
N LEU A 220 14.55 9.08 -7.29
CA LEU A 220 13.95 7.87 -6.75
C LEU A 220 12.42 8.02 -6.65
N SER A 221 11.70 7.43 -7.61
CA SER A 221 10.25 7.21 -7.55
C SER A 221 9.95 5.77 -7.16
N ILE A 222 8.71 5.44 -6.79
CA ILE A 222 8.33 4.05 -6.48
C ILE A 222 8.54 3.09 -7.67
N PRO A 223 8.11 3.41 -8.92
CA PRO A 223 8.39 2.53 -10.05
C PRO A 223 9.89 2.32 -10.28
N TYR A 224 10.69 3.36 -10.11
CA TYR A 224 12.15 3.27 -10.20
C TYR A 224 12.72 2.36 -9.10
N LEU A 225 12.28 2.54 -7.85
CA LEU A 225 12.67 1.70 -6.73
C LEU A 225 12.24 0.25 -6.90
N ALA A 226 11.11 -0.04 -7.53
CA ALA A 226 10.66 -1.39 -7.79
C ALA A 226 11.66 -2.15 -8.66
N ILE A 227 12.09 -1.54 -9.77
CA ILE A 227 13.08 -2.13 -10.66
C ILE A 227 14.45 -2.21 -9.95
N LEU A 228 14.86 -1.17 -9.22
CA LEU A 228 16.09 -1.17 -8.43
C LEU A 228 16.09 -2.30 -7.39
N ALA A 229 14.97 -2.52 -6.69
CA ALA A 229 14.84 -3.56 -5.68
C ALA A 229 14.87 -4.96 -6.29
N VAL A 230 14.22 -5.17 -7.45
CA VAL A 230 14.29 -6.44 -8.20
C VAL A 230 15.72 -6.73 -8.66
N MET A 231 16.44 -5.74 -9.20
CA MET A 231 17.86 -5.91 -9.53
C MET A 231 18.72 -6.17 -8.29
N ALA A 232 18.45 -5.46 -7.19
CA ALA A 232 19.20 -5.64 -5.96
C ALA A 232 19.01 -7.03 -5.35
N ASP A 233 17.81 -7.61 -5.49
CA ASP A 233 17.52 -8.99 -5.12
C ASP A 233 18.25 -9.98 -6.05
N ARG A 234 18.17 -9.78 -7.37
CA ARG A 234 18.89 -10.59 -8.39
C ARG A 234 20.40 -10.64 -8.13
N PHE A 235 21.01 -9.50 -7.79
CA PHE A 235 22.44 -9.39 -7.49
C PHE A 235 22.76 -9.59 -5.99
N ASP A 236 21.83 -10.12 -5.20
CA ASP A 236 22.00 -10.44 -3.77
C ASP A 236 22.66 -9.30 -2.96
N CYS A 237 22.08 -8.11 -3.08
CA CYS A 237 22.54 -6.88 -2.45
C CYS A 237 21.38 -5.98 -1.93
N ALA A 238 20.16 -6.54 -1.89
CA ALA A 238 18.95 -5.84 -1.42
C ALA A 238 19.09 -5.25 0.00
N ALA A 239 19.83 -5.92 0.89
CA ALA A 239 20.09 -5.40 2.24
C ALA A 239 20.87 -4.07 2.23
N THR A 240 21.87 -3.94 1.37
CA THR A 240 22.68 -2.72 1.19
C THR A 240 21.82 -1.58 0.65
N VAL A 241 21.03 -1.86 -0.39
CA VAL A 241 20.09 -0.90 -0.99
C VAL A 241 19.01 -0.49 0.01
N GLY A 242 18.48 -1.44 0.80
CA GLY A 242 17.48 -1.17 1.81
C GLY A 242 17.98 -0.23 2.91
N ARG A 243 19.25 -0.37 3.34
CA ARG A 243 19.88 0.58 4.26
C ARG A 243 20.00 1.99 3.67
N TYR A 244 20.40 2.08 2.40
CA TYR A 244 20.48 3.36 1.68
C TYR A 244 19.11 4.05 1.55
N VAL A 245 18.07 3.32 1.13
CA VAL A 245 16.71 3.86 0.96
C VAL A 245 16.06 4.27 2.29
N ARG A 246 16.37 3.58 3.40
CA ARG A 246 15.94 3.98 4.74
C ARG A 246 16.75 5.13 5.35
N GLY A 247 17.92 5.43 4.79
CA GLY A 247 18.83 6.46 5.28
C GLY A 247 18.38 7.88 4.93
N SER A 248 19.35 8.74 4.62
CA SER A 248 19.18 10.20 4.55
C SER A 248 18.25 10.71 3.43
N LYS A 249 17.96 9.89 2.42
CA LYS A 249 17.12 10.31 1.28
C LYS A 249 15.66 9.95 1.50
N ARG A 250 14.82 10.97 1.64
CA ARG A 250 13.36 10.79 1.65
C ARG A 250 12.87 10.41 0.26
N VAL A 251 12.70 9.12 0.02
CA VAL A 251 11.92 8.67 -1.14
C VAL A 251 10.44 8.94 -0.87
N PRO A 252 9.73 9.65 -1.77
CA PRO A 252 8.29 9.84 -1.62
C PRO A 252 7.59 8.49 -1.58
N TRP A 253 6.82 8.26 -0.51
CA TRP A 253 5.99 7.08 -0.33
C TRP A 253 4.52 7.51 -0.27
N PRO A 254 3.91 7.84 -1.42
CA PRO A 254 2.57 8.41 -1.44
C PRO A 254 1.55 7.38 -0.94
N GLN A 255 0.56 7.87 -0.20
CA GLN A 255 -0.64 7.11 0.08
C GLN A 255 -1.49 7.02 -1.20
N THR A 256 -2.02 5.85 -1.50
CA THR A 256 -2.87 5.68 -2.67
C THR A 256 -4.30 6.10 -2.28
N TYR A 257 -4.87 7.12 -2.92
CA TYR A 257 -6.24 7.63 -2.69
C TYR A 257 -7.15 7.39 -3.90
N GLY A 258 -8.47 7.34 -3.71
CA GLY A 258 -9.45 7.29 -4.81
C GLY A 258 -9.89 5.89 -5.26
N THR A 259 -10.62 5.83 -6.38
CA THR A 259 -11.16 4.59 -6.96
C THR A 259 -10.04 3.67 -7.46
N VAL A 260 -10.27 2.36 -7.37
CA VAL A 260 -9.33 1.34 -7.88
C VAL A 260 -9.16 1.54 -9.38
N SER A 261 -7.92 1.79 -9.79
CA SER A 261 -7.49 1.85 -11.19
C SER A 261 -6.23 1.00 -11.36
N PHE A 262 -5.98 0.54 -12.59
CA PHE A 262 -4.79 -0.27 -12.87
C PHE A 262 -3.49 0.41 -12.43
N ALA A 263 -3.29 1.70 -12.73
CA ALA A 263 -2.10 2.45 -12.30
C ALA A 263 -1.97 2.53 -10.77
N SER A 264 -3.07 2.83 -10.08
CA SER A 264 -3.05 2.94 -8.62
C SER A 264 -2.74 1.60 -7.95
N GLU A 265 -3.23 0.50 -8.53
CA GLU A 265 -2.99 -0.86 -8.06
C GLU A 265 -1.57 -1.33 -8.39
N GLU A 266 -1.08 -1.02 -9.60
CA GLU A 266 0.31 -1.24 -10.03
C GLU A 266 1.29 -0.56 -9.08
N LEU A 267 1.07 0.72 -8.79
CA LEU A 267 1.88 1.49 -7.85
C LEU A 267 1.84 0.88 -6.43
N LEU A 268 0.66 0.46 -5.98
CA LEU A 268 0.47 -0.12 -4.66
C LEU A 268 1.19 -1.47 -4.52
N ARG A 269 1.14 -2.31 -5.56
CA ARG A 269 1.88 -3.56 -5.61
C ARG A 269 3.39 -3.35 -5.66
N GLN A 270 3.86 -2.35 -6.41
CA GLN A 270 5.26 -1.93 -6.39
C GLN A 270 5.70 -1.50 -4.98
N LYS A 271 4.88 -0.71 -4.25
CA LYS A 271 5.14 -0.35 -2.84
C LYS A 271 5.32 -1.60 -1.98
N ALA A 272 4.40 -2.57 -2.10
CA ALA A 272 4.45 -3.80 -1.32
C ALA A 272 5.72 -4.62 -1.63
N LEU A 273 6.03 -4.84 -2.91
CA LEU A 273 7.21 -5.60 -3.31
C LEU A 273 8.51 -4.90 -2.90
N VAL A 274 8.63 -3.58 -3.11
CA VAL A 274 9.81 -2.80 -2.69
C VAL A 274 10.02 -2.92 -1.18
N ALA A 275 8.97 -2.74 -0.38
CA ALA A 275 9.07 -2.84 1.06
C ALA A 275 9.42 -4.28 1.52
N TRP A 276 8.97 -5.29 0.78
CA TRP A 276 9.33 -6.68 1.01
C TRP A 276 10.81 -6.96 0.74
N LEU A 277 11.30 -6.64 -0.47
CA LEU A 277 12.67 -6.91 -0.91
C LEU A 277 13.69 -6.09 -0.13
N LEU A 278 13.40 -4.81 0.12
CA LEU A 278 14.29 -3.93 0.88
C LEU A 278 14.16 -4.09 2.40
N GLU A 279 13.29 -4.97 2.89
CA GLU A 279 13.10 -5.29 4.31
C GLU A 279 12.56 -4.13 5.17
N ASP A 280 11.71 -3.29 4.61
CA ASP A 280 11.02 -2.21 5.35
C ASP A 280 9.70 -2.71 5.93
N ARG A 281 9.71 -3.11 7.21
CA ARG A 281 8.55 -3.71 7.89
C ARG A 281 7.36 -2.76 7.96
N VAL A 282 7.59 -1.49 8.27
CA VAL A 282 6.52 -0.49 8.48
C VAL A 282 5.84 -0.19 7.16
N LYS A 283 6.62 0.07 6.10
CA LYS A 283 6.06 0.32 4.77
C LYS A 283 5.38 -0.90 4.19
N PHE A 284 5.88 -2.10 4.49
CA PHE A 284 5.28 -3.35 4.03
C PHE A 284 3.91 -3.57 4.69
N ALA A 285 3.80 -3.40 6.01
CA ALA A 285 2.53 -3.50 6.72
C ALA A 285 1.51 -2.45 6.22
N ALA A 286 1.96 -1.22 5.96
CA ALA A 286 1.11 -0.16 5.42
C ALA A 286 0.62 -0.47 3.99
N ALA A 287 1.53 -0.87 3.09
CA ALA A 287 1.19 -1.19 1.71
C ALA A 287 0.26 -2.41 1.61
N THR A 288 0.49 -3.45 2.41
CA THR A 288 -0.40 -4.63 2.44
C THR A 288 -1.77 -4.31 3.02
N LYS A 289 -1.86 -3.45 4.05
CA LYS A 289 -3.15 -2.94 4.55
C LYS A 289 -3.91 -2.18 3.45
N GLU A 290 -3.22 -1.29 2.73
CA GLU A 290 -3.80 -0.59 1.58
C GLU A 290 -4.31 -1.57 0.50
N CYS A 291 -3.56 -2.64 0.18
CA CYS A 291 -4.00 -3.66 -0.78
C CYS A 291 -5.31 -4.32 -0.36
N VAL A 292 -5.41 -4.71 0.92
CA VAL A 292 -6.64 -5.33 1.47
C VAL A 292 -7.83 -4.38 1.37
N PHE A 293 -7.63 -3.10 1.72
CA PHE A 293 -8.70 -2.10 1.73
C PHE A 293 -9.21 -1.79 0.34
N ARG A 294 -8.29 -1.63 -0.62
CA ARG A 294 -8.61 -1.28 -2.00
C ARG A 294 -9.16 -2.44 -2.79
N GLY A 295 -8.72 -3.66 -2.49
CA GLY A 295 -9.00 -4.78 -3.36
C GLY A 295 -8.03 -4.83 -4.53
N SER A 296 -8.28 -5.76 -5.43
CA SER A 296 -7.47 -5.95 -6.61
C SER A 296 -8.35 -6.39 -7.77
N ALA A 297 -8.02 -5.90 -8.97
CA ALA A 297 -8.72 -6.30 -10.20
C ALA A 297 -8.57 -7.80 -10.50
N ARG A 298 -7.58 -8.48 -9.90
CA ARG A 298 -7.36 -9.93 -10.05
C ARG A 298 -8.17 -10.79 -9.08
N TRP A 299 -8.79 -10.18 -8.07
CA TRP A 299 -9.54 -10.93 -7.04
C TRP A 299 -11.01 -11.16 -7.43
N GLY A 300 -11.51 -10.49 -8.47
CA GLY A 300 -12.84 -10.70 -9.03
C GLY A 300 -12.93 -11.90 -9.99
N GLY A 301 -14.15 -12.34 -10.31
CA GLY A 301 -14.41 -13.49 -11.19
C GLY A 301 -14.18 -13.20 -12.68
N GLY A 302 -14.16 -11.93 -13.09
CA GLY A 302 -14.07 -11.51 -14.49
C GLY A 302 -12.64 -11.30 -15.00
N GLY A 303 -12.09 -12.30 -15.70
CA GLY A 303 -11.06 -12.10 -16.73
C GLY A 303 -9.69 -11.65 -16.24
N GLY A 304 -8.88 -12.60 -15.77
CA GLY A 304 -7.49 -12.37 -15.37
C GLY A 304 -6.67 -11.64 -16.44
N MET A 305 -6.06 -10.53 -16.04
CA MET A 305 -4.95 -9.95 -16.79
C MET A 305 -3.93 -11.06 -17.08
N GLN A 306 -3.66 -11.37 -18.36
CA GLN A 306 -2.69 -12.41 -18.71
C GLN A 306 -1.35 -12.08 -18.03
N SER A 307 -0.87 -13.02 -17.22
CA SER A 307 0.28 -12.86 -16.32
C SER A 307 1.56 -12.42 -17.01
N GLY A 308 1.74 -12.74 -18.31
CA GLY A 308 3.00 -12.52 -19.02
C GLY A 308 3.30 -11.11 -19.54
N GLN A 309 2.59 -10.06 -19.12
CA GLN A 309 2.86 -8.67 -19.60
C GLN A 309 2.96 -7.62 -18.49
N VAL A 310 2.98 -8.05 -17.23
CA VAL A 310 3.08 -7.15 -16.08
C VAL A 310 4.27 -7.56 -15.21
N GLY A 311 4.90 -6.60 -14.53
CA GLY A 311 6.06 -6.91 -13.68
C GLY A 311 5.72 -7.82 -12.51
N VAL A 312 6.74 -8.48 -11.95
CA VAL A 312 6.64 -9.45 -10.84
C VAL A 312 5.94 -8.92 -9.59
N TRP A 313 5.83 -7.60 -9.43
CA TRP A 313 5.05 -7.01 -8.33
C TRP A 313 3.58 -7.41 -8.37
N TRP A 314 3.03 -7.85 -9.51
CA TRP A 314 1.67 -8.36 -9.62
C TRP A 314 1.45 -9.75 -9.00
N ASP A 315 2.53 -10.49 -8.75
CA ASP A 315 2.53 -11.82 -8.15
C ASP A 315 3.41 -11.80 -6.90
N LEU A 316 2.86 -11.29 -5.79
CA LEU A 316 3.62 -11.12 -4.55
C LEU A 316 4.13 -12.47 -4.00
N PRO A 317 5.37 -12.53 -3.50
CA PRO A 317 6.03 -13.79 -3.12
C PRO A 317 5.43 -14.43 -1.86
N ASP A 318 5.90 -15.63 -1.51
CA ASP A 318 5.61 -16.33 -0.24
C ASP A 318 4.12 -16.49 0.11
N GLY A 319 3.25 -16.57 -0.90
CA GLY A 319 1.80 -16.69 -0.72
C GLY A 319 1.15 -15.44 -0.12
N ILE A 320 1.83 -14.29 -0.17
CA ILE A 320 1.30 -13.00 0.32
C ILE A 320 0.01 -12.65 -0.44
N GLU A 321 -0.03 -12.85 -1.76
CA GLU A 321 -1.21 -12.51 -2.57
C GLU A 321 -2.49 -13.24 -2.10
N ALA A 322 -2.39 -14.55 -1.83
CA ALA A 322 -3.49 -15.36 -1.32
C ALA A 322 -3.96 -14.88 0.07
N GLU A 323 -3.01 -14.60 0.96
CA GLU A 323 -3.31 -14.07 2.30
C GLU A 323 -4.01 -12.71 2.25
N LEU A 324 -3.58 -11.78 1.37
CA LEU A 324 -4.22 -10.47 1.23
C LEU A 324 -5.66 -10.61 0.74
N HIS A 325 -5.87 -11.48 -0.25
CA HIS A 325 -7.20 -11.81 -0.74
C HIS A 325 -8.08 -12.41 0.37
N TYR A 326 -7.55 -13.39 1.12
CA TYR A 326 -8.26 -14.02 2.23
C TYR A 326 -8.66 -13.01 3.32
N ARG A 327 -7.73 -12.14 3.75
CA ARG A 327 -8.00 -11.07 4.73
C ARG A 327 -9.13 -10.15 4.28
N ARG A 328 -9.13 -9.74 3.01
CA ARG A 328 -10.20 -8.93 2.44
C ARG A 328 -11.54 -9.66 2.52
N THR A 329 -11.57 -10.92 2.10
CA THR A 329 -12.79 -11.75 2.12
C THR A 329 -13.35 -11.87 3.52
N CYS A 330 -12.52 -12.13 4.54
CA CYS A 330 -12.92 -12.13 5.95
C CYS A 330 -13.57 -10.80 6.38
N ILE A 331 -12.97 -9.67 6.02
CA ILE A 331 -13.52 -8.34 6.34
C ILE A 331 -14.87 -8.11 5.66
N LEU A 332 -14.97 -8.41 4.36
CA LEU A 332 -16.22 -8.25 3.61
C LEU A 332 -17.32 -9.17 4.15
N HIS A 333 -16.98 -10.42 4.51
CA HIS A 333 -17.90 -11.36 5.13
C HIS A 333 -18.38 -10.86 6.50
N THR A 334 -17.49 -10.27 7.30
CA THR A 334 -17.83 -9.63 8.58
C THR A 334 -18.85 -8.50 8.37
N ILE A 335 -18.61 -7.60 7.40
CA ILE A 335 -19.52 -6.49 7.07
C ILE A 335 -20.86 -7.00 6.54
N ALA A 336 -20.86 -8.02 5.67
CA ALA A 336 -22.08 -8.64 5.16
C ALA A 336 -22.89 -9.34 6.26
N SER A 337 -22.23 -9.92 7.27
CA SER A 337 -22.90 -10.53 8.42
C SER A 337 -23.70 -9.50 9.22
N LEU A 338 -23.24 -8.25 9.30
CA LEU A 338 -23.93 -7.17 9.99
C LEU A 338 -25.25 -6.81 9.31
N GLN A 339 -25.25 -6.73 7.97
CA GLN A 339 -26.46 -6.51 7.17
C GLN A 339 -27.44 -7.67 7.37
N SER A 340 -26.95 -8.91 7.25
CA SER A 340 -27.73 -10.13 7.43
C SER A 340 -28.35 -10.22 8.83
N HIS A 341 -27.59 -9.82 9.85
CA HIS A 341 -28.06 -9.78 11.23
C HIS A 341 -29.26 -8.84 11.40
N PHE A 342 -29.16 -7.58 10.95
CA PHE A 342 -30.25 -6.63 11.12
C PHE A 342 -31.49 -7.00 10.31
N ILE A 343 -31.32 -7.49 9.07
CA ILE A 343 -32.45 -8.00 8.27
C ILE A 343 -33.16 -9.12 9.03
N ARG A 344 -32.42 -10.11 9.52
CA ARG A 344 -32.98 -11.23 10.30
C ARG A 344 -33.66 -10.76 11.59
N LEU A 345 -33.07 -9.78 12.27
CA LEU A 345 -33.58 -9.25 13.53
C LEU A 345 -34.95 -8.58 13.36
N TYR A 346 -35.10 -7.72 12.34
CA TYR A 346 -36.36 -7.01 12.08
C TYR A 346 -37.37 -7.83 11.26
N SER A 347 -36.94 -8.89 10.57
CA SER A 347 -37.83 -9.87 9.95
C SER A 347 -38.27 -10.98 10.91
N SER A 348 -37.70 -11.03 12.12
CA SER A 348 -38.08 -12.01 13.14
C SER A 348 -39.49 -11.72 13.66
N ARG A 349 -40.08 -12.70 14.34
CA ARG A 349 -41.36 -12.51 15.04
C ARG A 349 -41.20 -11.79 16.38
N ASP A 350 -39.95 -11.53 16.80
CA ASP A 350 -39.63 -10.93 18.08
C ASP A 350 -39.68 -9.41 17.99
N ARG A 351 -40.42 -8.80 18.91
CA ARG A 351 -40.62 -7.35 18.95
C ARG A 351 -39.30 -6.63 19.25
N GLN A 352 -38.86 -5.77 18.32
CA GLN A 352 -37.61 -5.02 18.43
C GLN A 352 -37.81 -3.66 19.08
N CYS A 353 -38.97 -3.03 18.83
CA CYS A 353 -39.38 -1.81 19.49
C CYS A 353 -39.74 -2.09 20.95
N LYS A 354 -38.86 -1.67 21.87
CA LYS A 354 -39.01 -1.79 23.32
C LYS A 354 -39.82 -0.64 23.95
N MET A 355 -40.53 0.17 23.15
CA MET A 355 -41.35 1.28 23.66
C MET A 355 -42.74 0.83 24.14
N PHE A 356 -43.15 -0.41 23.85
CA PHE A 356 -44.39 -1.05 24.31
C PHE A 356 -45.71 -0.33 23.96
N TYR A 357 -45.70 0.63 23.04
CA TYR A 357 -46.91 1.20 22.47
C TYR A 357 -47.63 0.22 21.53
N ASP A 358 -48.93 0.41 21.30
CA ASP A 358 -49.69 -0.40 20.33
C ASP A 358 -49.12 -0.28 18.90
N SER A 359 -48.52 0.86 18.57
CA SER A 359 -47.80 1.10 17.31
C SER A 359 -46.39 0.50 17.25
N SER A 360 -45.93 -0.23 18.28
CA SER A 360 -44.59 -0.83 18.30
C SER A 360 -44.38 -1.85 17.17
N ALA A 361 -45.40 -2.66 16.85
CA ALA A 361 -45.32 -3.63 15.75
C ALA A 361 -45.27 -2.93 14.37
N ALA A 362 -46.00 -1.82 14.22
CA ALA A 362 -45.94 -0.98 13.03
C ALA A 362 -44.58 -0.30 12.89
N CYS A 363 -43.97 0.10 14.02
CA CYS A 363 -42.61 0.64 14.04
C CYS A 363 -41.58 -0.37 13.52
N ASP A 364 -41.63 -1.63 13.98
CA ASP A 364 -40.69 -2.66 13.52
C ASP A 364 -40.79 -2.90 12.00
N SER A 365 -42.02 -2.98 11.48
CA SER A 365 -42.28 -3.13 10.04
C SER A 365 -41.79 -1.92 9.24
N PHE A 366 -42.01 -0.71 9.75
CA PHE A 366 -41.52 0.53 9.15
C PHE A 366 -39.99 0.56 9.09
N GLN A 367 -39.30 0.18 10.18
CA GLN A 367 -37.85 0.15 10.22
C GLN A 367 -37.26 -0.91 9.28
N LEU A 368 -37.90 -2.07 9.14
CA LEU A 368 -37.51 -3.08 8.15
C LEU A 368 -37.59 -2.53 6.72
N GLY A 369 -38.70 -1.86 6.38
CA GLY A 369 -38.90 -1.26 5.05
C GLY A 369 -37.85 -0.19 4.72
N GLU A 370 -37.59 0.73 5.65
CA GLU A 370 -36.57 1.78 5.47
C GLU A 370 -35.15 1.20 5.41
N MET A 371 -34.85 0.14 6.16
CA MET A 371 -33.56 -0.57 6.08
C MET A 371 -33.35 -1.22 4.71
N VAL A 372 -34.33 -1.98 4.22
CA VAL A 372 -34.27 -2.62 2.90
C VAL A 372 -34.09 -1.56 1.81
N LYS A 373 -34.89 -0.50 1.85
CA LYS A 373 -34.80 0.62 0.92
C LYS A 373 -33.42 1.26 0.94
N PHE A 374 -32.83 1.46 2.13
CA PHE A 374 -31.48 2.00 2.26
C PHE A 374 -30.42 1.08 1.62
N PHE A 375 -30.43 -0.22 1.95
CA PHE A 375 -29.44 -1.16 1.42
C PHE A 375 -29.53 -1.33 -0.10
N VAL A 376 -30.75 -1.41 -0.65
CA VAL A 376 -30.96 -1.49 -2.10
C VAL A 376 -30.51 -0.19 -2.79
N ASN A 377 -30.90 0.97 -2.27
CA ASN A 377 -30.50 2.26 -2.86
C ASN A 377 -28.98 2.50 -2.84
N LYS A 378 -28.26 1.88 -1.90
CA LYS A 378 -26.80 1.94 -1.80
C LYS A 378 -26.09 0.84 -2.58
N GLY A 379 -26.83 -0.11 -3.17
CA GLY A 379 -26.24 -1.23 -3.90
C GLY A 379 -25.59 -2.29 -3.02
N PHE A 380 -25.95 -2.34 -1.73
CA PHE A 380 -25.41 -3.33 -0.79
C PHE A 380 -26.18 -4.65 -0.80
N PHE A 381 -27.40 -4.63 -1.33
CA PHE A 381 -28.31 -5.75 -1.28
C PHE A 381 -29.13 -5.76 -2.57
N THR A 382 -29.22 -6.94 -3.18
CA THR A 382 -30.03 -7.19 -4.37
C THR A 382 -31.01 -8.30 -4.06
N PHE A 383 -32.27 -8.11 -4.43
CA PHE A 383 -33.27 -9.17 -4.35
C PHE A 383 -33.15 -10.07 -5.57
N THR A 384 -32.65 -11.29 -5.36
CA THR A 384 -32.63 -12.33 -6.39
C THR A 384 -33.71 -13.35 -6.08
N SER A 385 -34.58 -13.63 -7.06
CA SER A 385 -35.60 -14.67 -6.93
C SER A 385 -34.96 -16.04 -7.11
N PRO A 386 -35.04 -16.97 -6.14
CA PRO A 386 -34.45 -18.30 -6.24
C PRO A 386 -35.06 -19.15 -7.37
N LEU A 387 -36.18 -18.71 -7.95
CA LEU A 387 -36.91 -19.45 -8.97
C LEU A 387 -36.28 -19.38 -10.37
N LEU A 388 -35.34 -18.46 -10.61
CA LEU A 388 -34.73 -18.21 -11.92
C LEU A 388 -33.20 -18.03 -11.85
N VAL A 389 -32.55 -18.46 -10.76
CA VAL A 389 -31.11 -18.23 -10.54
C VAL A 389 -30.28 -19.23 -11.33
N ASN A 390 -29.46 -18.73 -12.25
CA ASN A 390 -28.31 -19.45 -12.80
C ASN A 390 -27.05 -19.10 -11.97
N GLU A 391 -25.98 -19.90 -12.09
CA GLU A 391 -24.72 -19.61 -11.39
C GLU A 391 -24.14 -18.21 -11.74
N GLU A 392 -24.42 -17.72 -12.95
CA GLU A 392 -24.02 -16.38 -13.42
C GLU A 392 -24.84 -15.22 -12.79
N ASP A 393 -25.98 -15.51 -12.14
CA ASP A 393 -26.86 -14.51 -11.54
C ASP A 393 -26.44 -14.12 -10.10
N TYR A 394 -25.39 -14.76 -9.57
CA TYR A 394 -24.83 -14.39 -8.27
C TYR A 394 -23.97 -13.13 -8.39
N PRO A 395 -24.21 -12.11 -7.54
CA PRO A 395 -23.44 -10.87 -7.60
C PRO A 395 -21.97 -11.12 -7.27
N GLU A 396 -21.08 -10.50 -8.05
CA GLU A 396 -19.65 -10.55 -7.79
C GLU A 396 -19.32 -9.90 -6.41
N PRO A 397 -18.24 -10.37 -5.74
CA PRO A 397 -17.77 -9.76 -4.51
C PRO A 397 -17.47 -8.27 -4.69
N TYR A 398 -17.67 -7.49 -3.62
CA TYR A 398 -17.39 -6.05 -3.64
C TYR A 398 -15.92 -5.74 -4.01
N ASP A 399 -15.73 -4.99 -5.08
CA ASP A 399 -14.43 -4.62 -5.68
C ASP A 399 -13.92 -3.25 -5.22
N GLY A 400 -14.77 -2.44 -4.58
CA GLY A 400 -14.43 -1.08 -4.15
C GLY A 400 -13.62 -0.98 -2.85
N ASP A 401 -13.35 0.26 -2.41
CA ASP A 401 -12.63 0.54 -1.16
C ASP A 401 -13.49 0.25 0.07
N ILE A 402 -12.98 -0.55 1.01
CA ILE A 402 -13.65 -0.87 2.29
C ILE A 402 -13.97 0.40 3.11
N GLU A 403 -13.13 1.44 3.07
CA GLU A 403 -13.42 2.69 3.78
C GLU A 403 -14.62 3.43 3.17
N ASN A 404 -14.76 3.39 1.84
CA ASN A 404 -15.91 3.96 1.15
C ASN A 404 -17.18 3.16 1.46
N LEU A 405 -17.08 1.83 1.54
CA LEU A 405 -18.17 0.94 1.96
C LEU A 405 -18.67 1.29 3.37
N ILE A 406 -17.77 1.42 4.35
CA ILE A 406 -18.13 1.81 5.72
C ILE A 406 -18.73 3.22 5.75
N THR A 407 -18.14 4.16 5.02
CA THR A 407 -18.65 5.53 4.90
C THR A 407 -20.08 5.54 4.35
N ALA A 408 -20.35 4.73 3.33
CA ALA A 408 -21.69 4.61 2.75
C ALA A 408 -22.69 3.93 3.71
N LEU A 409 -22.29 2.92 4.48
CA LEU A 409 -23.14 2.33 5.55
C LEU A 409 -23.47 3.34 6.67
N ARG A 410 -22.54 4.24 7.00
CA ARG A 410 -22.76 5.32 7.98
C ARG A 410 -23.77 6.37 7.52
N GLN A 411 -24.12 6.41 6.25
CA GLN A 411 -25.17 7.29 5.71
C GLN A 411 -26.59 6.77 5.98
N CYS A 412 -26.73 5.68 6.76
CA CYS A 412 -28.04 5.16 7.16
C CYS A 412 -28.90 6.24 7.85
N PRO A 413 -30.15 6.43 7.40
CA PRO A 413 -31.02 7.47 7.94
C PRO A 413 -31.49 7.15 9.37
N SER A 414 -31.91 8.18 10.09
CA SER A 414 -32.48 8.08 11.45
C SER A 414 -34.00 8.25 11.45
N TYR A 415 -34.67 7.69 10.44
CA TYR A 415 -36.12 7.83 10.32
C TYR A 415 -36.85 7.22 11.51
N GLN A 416 -37.85 7.96 11.99
CA GLN A 416 -38.71 7.56 13.10
C GLN A 416 -40.11 7.33 12.55
N TYR A 417 -40.82 6.35 13.12
CA TYR A 417 -42.20 6.06 12.73
C TYR A 417 -43.13 7.21 13.14
N ASP A 418 -43.01 7.67 14.39
CA ASP A 418 -43.69 8.84 14.93
C ASP A 418 -42.85 9.45 16.09
N LYS A 419 -43.39 10.47 16.76
CA LYS A 419 -42.73 11.18 17.88
C LYS A 419 -42.43 10.29 19.11
N ASN A 420 -43.15 9.18 19.26
CA ASN A 420 -43.03 8.26 20.38
C ASN A 420 -42.00 7.15 20.10
N HIS A 421 -41.52 7.03 18.85
CA HIS A 421 -40.59 5.99 18.41
C HIS A 421 -39.19 6.56 18.12
N ALA A 422 -38.64 7.29 19.11
CA ALA A 422 -37.26 7.74 19.06
C ALA A 422 -36.30 6.55 19.25
N HIS A 423 -35.17 6.58 18.55
CA HIS A 423 -34.08 5.60 18.67
C HIS A 423 -34.37 4.14 18.27
N CYS A 424 -35.57 3.81 17.78
CA CYS A 424 -35.92 2.46 17.33
C CYS A 424 -35.26 2.05 15.99
N GLY A 425 -34.67 3.00 15.26
CA GLY A 425 -34.18 2.78 13.91
C GLY A 425 -32.76 2.20 13.78
N LEU A 426 -32.48 1.66 12.60
CA LEU A 426 -31.23 0.97 12.24
C LEU A 426 -29.97 1.75 12.65
N ARG A 427 -29.94 3.06 12.40
CA ARG A 427 -28.76 3.90 12.67
C ARG A 427 -28.25 3.78 14.11
N THR A 428 -29.14 3.76 15.10
CA THR A 428 -28.75 3.69 16.52
C THR A 428 -27.98 2.41 16.83
N ARG A 429 -28.35 1.29 16.19
CA ARG A 429 -27.75 -0.02 16.41
C ARG A 429 -26.55 -0.29 15.50
N LEU A 430 -26.57 0.27 14.27
CA LEU A 430 -25.54 0.04 13.27
C LEU A 430 -24.25 0.81 13.55
N ILE A 431 -24.34 2.07 14.00
CA ILE A 431 -23.16 2.94 14.19
C ILE A 431 -22.14 2.35 15.19
N PRO A 432 -22.52 1.85 16.38
CA PRO A 432 -21.57 1.24 17.31
C PRO A 432 -20.82 0.03 16.71
N ALA A 433 -21.50 -0.81 15.94
CA ALA A 433 -20.87 -1.94 15.26
C ALA A 433 -19.86 -1.46 14.19
N LEU A 434 -20.22 -0.42 13.42
CA LEU A 434 -19.31 0.19 12.45
C LEU A 434 -18.11 0.89 13.11
N ASP A 435 -18.29 1.49 14.29
CA ASP A 435 -17.19 2.07 15.08
C ASP A 435 -16.22 0.99 15.55
N PHE A 436 -16.74 -0.16 15.99
CA PHE A 436 -15.93 -1.31 16.35
C PHE A 436 -15.17 -1.89 15.16
N ILE A 437 -15.84 -2.10 14.02
CA ILE A 437 -15.19 -2.55 12.79
C ILE A 437 -14.07 -1.58 12.39
N GLN A 438 -14.32 -0.26 12.44
CA GLN A 438 -13.30 0.74 12.11
C GLN A 438 -12.08 0.67 13.04
N ALA A 439 -12.30 0.44 14.34
CA ALA A 439 -11.20 0.23 15.29
C ALA A 439 -10.40 -1.03 14.95
N MET A 440 -11.08 -2.13 14.60
CA MET A 440 -10.42 -3.39 14.20
C MET A 440 -9.66 -3.26 12.88
N LEU A 441 -10.17 -2.49 11.92
CA LEU A 441 -9.49 -2.18 10.67
C LEU A 441 -8.24 -1.30 10.88
N ALA A 442 -8.27 -0.39 11.86
CA ALA A 442 -7.10 0.37 12.24
C ALA A 442 -5.98 -0.57 12.76
N SER A 443 -6.35 -1.61 13.51
CA SER A 443 -5.42 -2.57 14.11
C SER A 443 -5.13 -3.81 13.25
N GLY A 444 -3.90 -3.95 12.76
CA GLY A 444 -3.36 -5.29 12.42
C GLY A 444 -3.87 -5.97 11.14
N VAL A 445 -4.49 -5.22 10.21
CA VAL A 445 -4.88 -5.77 8.90
C VAL A 445 -3.67 -6.00 7.97
N GLY A 446 -2.65 -5.15 8.07
CA GLY A 446 -1.40 -5.31 7.33
C GLY A 446 -0.59 -6.54 7.79
N ILE A 447 0.25 -7.06 6.91
CA ILE A 447 1.14 -8.18 7.23
C ILE A 447 2.43 -7.62 7.85
N ASP A 448 2.79 -8.08 9.05
CA ASP A 448 4.15 -7.85 9.56
C ASP A 448 5.13 -8.80 8.88
N ARG A 449 6.11 -8.24 8.15
CA ARG A 449 7.10 -9.03 7.40
C ARG A 449 7.89 -9.99 8.30
N GLY A 450 8.26 -9.56 9.50
CA GLY A 450 9.13 -10.36 10.36
C GLY A 450 8.41 -11.59 10.88
N ASN A 451 7.20 -11.39 11.41
CA ASN A 451 6.35 -12.45 11.89
C ASN A 451 5.90 -13.35 10.73
N TRP A 452 5.68 -12.81 9.52
CA TRP A 452 5.39 -13.61 8.33
C TRP A 452 6.52 -14.60 8.01
N LYS A 453 7.78 -14.16 8.09
CA LYS A 453 8.94 -15.02 7.84
C LYS A 453 9.23 -16.00 8.98
N ALA A 454 9.08 -15.57 10.23
CA ALA A 454 9.44 -16.38 11.39
C ALA A 454 8.32 -17.34 11.82
N GLU A 455 7.07 -16.90 11.76
CA GLU A 455 5.90 -17.58 12.33
C GLU A 455 4.66 -17.42 11.42
N ARG A 456 4.77 -17.92 10.18
CA ARG A 456 3.67 -17.84 9.21
C ARG A 456 2.33 -18.39 9.74
N PRO A 457 2.27 -19.56 10.43
CA PRO A 457 1.01 -20.09 10.92
C PRO A 457 0.31 -19.19 11.94
N THR A 458 1.05 -18.47 12.80
CA THR A 458 0.45 -17.58 13.79
C THR A 458 0.01 -16.26 13.17
N THR A 459 0.68 -15.81 12.11
CA THR A 459 0.42 -14.53 11.42
C THR A 459 -0.69 -14.63 10.37
N SER A 460 -0.76 -15.75 9.64
CA SER A 460 -1.74 -15.98 8.57
C SER A 460 -3.16 -16.05 9.11
N TRP A 461 -4.14 -15.46 8.42
CA TRP A 461 -5.54 -15.55 8.80
C TRP A 461 -6.18 -16.86 8.37
N GLU A 462 -5.64 -17.53 7.34
CA GLU A 462 -6.12 -18.84 6.87
C GLU A 462 -6.01 -19.94 7.94
N SER A 463 -5.15 -19.77 8.93
CA SER A 463 -4.96 -20.73 10.03
C SER A 463 -6.01 -20.64 11.14
N VAL A 464 -6.96 -19.71 11.06
CA VAL A 464 -8.00 -19.55 12.09
C VAL A 464 -9.10 -20.57 11.87
N GLU A 465 -9.11 -21.64 12.66
CA GLU A 465 -10.26 -22.55 12.76
C GLU A 465 -11.35 -21.91 13.64
N GLY A 466 -12.33 -21.27 13.00
CA GLY A 466 -13.44 -20.60 13.70
C GLY A 466 -14.55 -21.58 14.08
N VAL A 467 -14.47 -22.20 15.27
CA VAL A 467 -15.53 -23.10 15.79
C VAL A 467 -16.64 -22.32 16.52
N GLU A 468 -16.31 -21.21 17.20
CA GLU A 468 -17.28 -20.43 17.99
C GLU A 468 -17.58 -19.05 17.39
N PRO A 469 -18.83 -18.56 17.52
CA PRO A 469 -19.21 -17.22 17.09
C PRO A 469 -18.47 -16.14 17.89
N PHE A 470 -17.99 -15.10 17.22
CA PHE A 470 -17.46 -13.92 17.91
C PHE A 470 -18.60 -13.08 18.48
N ARG A 471 -18.59 -12.83 19.79
CA ARG A 471 -19.59 -12.01 20.47
C ARG A 471 -19.06 -10.61 20.75
N LEU A 472 -19.78 -9.59 20.30
CA LEU A 472 -19.44 -8.20 20.60
C LEU A 472 -19.99 -7.79 21.98
N THR A 473 -19.20 -8.02 23.03
CA THR A 473 -19.59 -7.62 24.39
C THR A 473 -19.36 -6.12 24.61
N LYS A 474 -20.12 -5.50 25.54
CA LYS A 474 -19.92 -4.09 25.91
C LYS A 474 -18.50 -3.80 26.40
N ILE A 475 -17.88 -4.76 27.10
CA ILE A 475 -16.50 -4.66 27.60
C ILE A 475 -15.52 -4.56 26.43
N VAL A 476 -15.69 -5.42 25.42
CA VAL A 476 -14.86 -5.40 24.21
C VAL A 476 -15.10 -4.12 23.39
N ALA A 477 -16.34 -3.67 23.25
CA ALA A 477 -16.67 -2.47 22.49
C ALA A 477 -16.19 -1.15 23.16
N THR A 478 -16.05 -1.13 24.49
CA THR A 478 -15.65 0.06 25.26
C THR A 478 -14.18 0.08 25.67
N ASP A 479 -13.41 -0.97 25.34
CA ASP A 479 -12.00 -1.05 25.69
C ASP A 479 -11.20 0.08 25.02
N SER A 480 -10.70 0.99 25.86
CA SER A 480 -9.92 2.15 25.43
C SER A 480 -8.60 1.77 24.77
N ARG A 481 -8.09 0.55 25.01
CA ARG A 481 -6.87 0.03 24.40
C ARG A 481 -7.03 -0.23 22.90
N LEU A 482 -8.26 -0.46 22.42
CA LEU A 482 -8.55 -0.66 21.01
C LEU A 482 -8.44 0.63 20.18
N LYS A 483 -8.42 1.79 20.86
CA LYS A 483 -8.22 3.09 20.23
C LYS A 483 -6.73 3.44 20.05
N LEU A 484 -5.82 2.64 20.61
CA LEU A 484 -4.37 2.81 20.48
C LEU A 484 -3.87 1.93 19.32
N GLU A 485 -3.55 2.56 18.19
CA GLU A 485 -3.02 1.90 17.00
C GLU A 485 -1.67 1.21 17.32
N GLY A 486 -1.52 -0.07 16.93
CA GLY A 486 -0.24 -0.79 17.01
C GLY A 486 0.00 -1.65 18.26
N PHE A 487 -0.97 -1.84 19.16
CA PHE A 487 -0.80 -2.77 20.29
C PHE A 487 -0.88 -4.24 19.81
N LEU A 488 0.04 -5.12 20.21
CA LEU A 488 0.07 -6.54 19.79
C LEU A 488 -1.26 -7.27 20.06
N THR A 489 -1.92 -6.94 21.16
CA THR A 489 -3.24 -7.49 21.51
C THR A 489 -4.35 -7.07 20.55
N SER A 490 -4.25 -5.90 19.93
CA SER A 490 -5.22 -5.38 18.95
C SER A 490 -5.14 -6.11 17.62
N SER A 491 -3.94 -6.49 17.18
CA SER A 491 -3.74 -7.26 15.94
C SER A 491 -4.28 -8.69 16.09
N ALA A 492 -4.00 -9.35 17.22
CA ALA A 492 -4.55 -10.67 17.51
C ALA A 492 -6.08 -10.65 17.63
N LEU A 493 -6.64 -9.61 18.27
CA LEU A 493 -8.09 -9.44 18.35
C LEU A 493 -8.72 -9.19 16.97
N SER A 494 -8.09 -8.35 16.13
CA SER A 494 -8.54 -8.08 14.76
C SER A 494 -8.58 -9.36 13.93
N LYS A 495 -7.50 -10.16 13.97
CA LYS A 495 -7.45 -11.49 13.35
C LYS A 495 -8.57 -12.40 13.85
N ARG A 496 -8.78 -12.50 15.16
CA ARG A 496 -9.84 -13.34 15.75
C ARG A 496 -11.23 -12.84 15.38
N PHE A 497 -11.43 -11.53 15.31
CA PHE A 497 -12.71 -10.92 14.98
C PHE A 497 -13.06 -11.13 13.51
N PHE A 498 -12.20 -10.75 12.57
CA PHE A 498 -12.49 -10.90 11.15
C PHE A 498 -12.39 -12.34 10.66
N GLY A 499 -11.54 -13.17 11.28
CA GLY A 499 -11.42 -14.59 10.98
C GLY A 499 -12.49 -15.48 11.63
N ALA A 500 -13.46 -14.92 12.34
CA ALA A 500 -14.53 -15.70 12.95
C ALA A 500 -15.45 -16.32 11.88
N GLY A 501 -15.93 -17.55 12.11
CA GLY A 501 -16.90 -18.20 11.20
C GLY A 501 -18.30 -17.58 11.27
N SER A 502 -18.63 -16.92 12.38
CA SER A 502 -19.89 -16.19 12.56
C SER A 502 -19.76 -15.09 13.63
N TRP A 503 -20.66 -14.11 13.59
CA TRP A 503 -20.70 -12.97 14.52
C TRP A 503 -22.05 -12.87 15.19
N ASP A 504 -22.03 -12.67 16.50
CA ASP A 504 -23.19 -12.27 17.27
C ASP A 504 -23.12 -10.76 17.54
N TRP A 505 -24.00 -10.04 16.84
CA TRP A 505 -24.13 -8.59 16.92
C TRP A 505 -25.20 -8.16 17.94
N THR A 506 -25.82 -9.09 18.66
CA THR A 506 -26.75 -8.72 19.72
C THR A 506 -25.98 -8.05 20.87
N PRO A 507 -26.37 -6.83 21.29
CA PRO A 507 -25.75 -6.21 22.45
C PRO A 507 -26.10 -7.05 23.69
N GLU A 508 -25.10 -7.53 24.42
CA GLU A 508 -25.33 -8.10 25.76
C GLU A 508 -26.05 -7.07 26.65
N GLU A 509 -27.09 -7.51 27.37
CA GLU A 509 -27.97 -6.64 28.17
C GLU A 509 -27.25 -5.79 29.21
#